data_AF-A0A5B9DIM6-F1
#
_entry.id   AF-A0A5B9DIM6-F1
#
_cell.length_a   1.000
_cell.length_b   1.000
_cell.length_c   1.000
_cell.angle_alpha   90.00
_cell.angle_beta   90.00
_cell.angle_gamma   90.00
#
_symmetry.space_group_name_H-M   'P 1'
#
loop_
_entity.id
_entity.type
_entity.pdbx_description
1 polymer ?
#
loop_
_entity_poly.entity_id
_entity_poly.type
_entity_poly.pdbx_seq_one_letter_code
_entity_poly.pdbx_strand_id
1 'polypeptide(L)'
;MEIILTYQGRVPGQKRTSGNLDAIWRMREAFHRQLEKLWGKAPFTILKDWEDSDFAAGAPDFRRARAGCTFIPFYGRHIGICVSLEIQLLTGFPAQKSVLVAGDIDNRIKRITDALRVPNVDETRDEVSGQRWYSLLEDDNAVLSLTASTGTYLASDDPTEAFVFIRVRPIPVALTADNLEMAL
;
A
#
# COMPACT_ATOMS: atom_id res chain seq x y z
N MET A 1 -6.45 14.40 -4.29
CA MET A 1 -5.07 14.81 -3.96
C MET A 1 -4.12 13.69 -4.37
N GLU A 2 -3.03 14.01 -5.06
CA GLU A 2 -1.98 13.02 -5.37
C GLU A 2 -1.05 12.85 -4.16
N ILE A 3 -0.81 11.60 -3.74
CA ILE A 3 0.22 11.28 -2.74
C ILE A 3 1.28 10.37 -3.33
N ILE A 4 2.50 10.48 -2.82
CA ILE A 4 3.62 9.61 -3.22
C ILE A 4 4.09 8.87 -1.98
N LEU A 5 3.98 7.54 -2.02
CA LEU A 5 4.62 6.67 -1.03
C LEU A 5 5.98 6.21 -1.56
N THR A 6 6.91 6.03 -0.64
CA THR A 6 8.28 5.63 -0.95
C THR A 6 8.70 4.42 -0.13
N TYR A 7 9.54 3.56 -0.71
CA TYR A 7 10.18 2.47 0.03
C TYR A 7 11.60 2.27 -0.46
N GLN A 8 12.55 2.23 0.46
CA GLN A 8 13.92 1.81 0.19
C GLN A 8 14.19 0.52 0.94
N GLY A 9 14.65 -0.50 0.21
CA GLY A 9 15.02 -1.79 0.78
C GLY A 9 14.82 -2.92 -0.21
N ARG A 10 14.89 -4.15 0.28
CA ARG A 10 14.78 -5.34 -0.58
C ARG A 10 13.33 -5.53 -1.05
N VAL A 11 13.14 -5.67 -2.36
CA VAL A 11 11.89 -6.13 -2.98
C VAL A 11 12.19 -7.42 -3.72
N PRO A 12 11.92 -8.60 -3.14
CA PRO A 12 12.31 -9.85 -3.74
C PRO A 12 11.53 -10.05 -5.05
N GLY A 13 12.13 -10.75 -6.02
CA GLY A 13 11.52 -11.08 -7.31
C GLY A 13 11.10 -12.56 -7.42
N GLN A 14 11.90 -13.42 -8.05
CA GLN A 14 11.53 -14.84 -8.24
C GLN A 14 12.34 -15.79 -7.34
N LYS A 15 11.77 -16.16 -6.18
CA LYS A 15 12.00 -17.41 -5.43
C LYS A 15 11.01 -17.54 -4.27
N ARG A 16 10.39 -18.72 -4.13
CA ARG A 16 9.64 -19.14 -2.92
C ARG A 16 10.64 -19.45 -1.81
N THR A 17 11.32 -18.42 -1.33
CA THR A 17 12.18 -18.53 -0.14
C THR A 17 11.38 -18.08 1.08
N SER A 18 11.61 -18.74 2.21
CA SER A 18 11.32 -18.19 3.54
C SER A 18 11.87 -16.75 3.58
N GLY A 19 10.99 -15.77 3.81
CA GLY A 19 11.35 -14.35 3.80
C GLY A 19 10.53 -13.45 2.87
N ASN A 20 9.68 -14.01 2.00
CA ASN A 20 8.75 -13.19 1.19
C ASN A 20 7.76 -12.43 2.08
N LEU A 21 7.21 -13.12 3.09
CA LEU A 21 6.33 -12.49 4.07
C LEU A 21 7.07 -11.40 4.87
N ASP A 22 8.33 -11.64 5.25
CA ASP A 22 9.16 -10.62 5.92
C ASP A 22 9.37 -9.38 5.06
N ALA A 23 9.61 -9.55 3.75
CA ALA A 23 9.76 -8.43 2.84
C ALA A 23 8.44 -7.63 2.69
N ILE A 24 7.30 -8.32 2.58
CA ILE A 24 5.98 -7.69 2.54
C ILE A 24 5.74 -6.89 3.82
N TRP A 25 6.05 -7.46 4.99
CA TRP A 25 5.87 -6.77 6.27
C TRP A 25 6.82 -5.57 6.45
N ARG A 26 8.07 -5.64 5.98
CA ARG A 26 8.97 -4.47 5.97
C ARG A 26 8.43 -3.34 5.10
N MET A 27 7.90 -3.65 3.92
CA MET A 27 7.23 -2.65 3.06
C MET A 27 5.98 -2.09 3.75
N ARG A 28 5.16 -2.96 4.34
CA ARG A 28 3.96 -2.58 5.10
C ARG A 28 4.28 -1.61 6.24
N GLU A 29 5.33 -1.89 7.01
CA GLU A 29 5.82 -1.02 8.09
C GLU A 29 6.28 0.34 7.56
N ALA A 30 7.01 0.37 6.46
CA ALA A 30 7.47 1.61 5.83
C ALA A 30 6.29 2.46 5.31
N PHE A 31 5.28 1.85 4.70
CA PHE A 31 4.09 2.54 4.21
C PHE A 31 3.18 2.98 5.36
N HIS A 32 2.99 2.14 6.37
CA HIS A 32 2.24 2.47 7.58
C HIS A 32 2.74 3.76 8.23
N ARG A 33 4.05 3.92 8.42
CA ARG A 33 4.66 5.14 8.98
C ARG A 33 4.42 6.40 8.14
N GLN A 34 4.27 6.24 6.82
CA GLN A 34 3.94 7.37 5.93
C GLN A 34 2.45 7.72 6.02
N LEU A 35 1.58 6.71 6.00
CA LEU A 35 0.13 6.87 6.06
C LEU A 35 -0.35 7.37 7.42
N GLU A 36 0.31 6.96 8.51
CA GLU A 36 0.03 7.48 9.85
C GLU A 36 0.10 9.02 9.91
N LYS A 37 1.03 9.62 9.16
CA LYS A 37 1.17 11.08 9.10
C LYS A 37 -0.05 11.78 8.50
N LEU A 38 -0.86 11.05 7.73
CA LEU A 38 -2.06 11.54 7.05
C LEU A 38 -3.32 11.36 7.90
N TRP A 39 -3.28 10.49 8.92
CA TRP A 39 -4.44 10.21 9.76
C TRP A 39 -4.93 11.48 10.48
N GLY A 40 -6.23 11.79 10.35
CA GLY A 40 -6.85 12.97 10.95
C GLY A 40 -6.45 14.31 10.31
N LYS A 41 -5.80 14.31 9.15
CA LYS A 41 -5.42 15.52 8.42
C LYS A 41 -6.09 15.58 7.07
N ALA A 42 -6.42 16.78 6.61
CA ALA A 42 -7.00 16.98 5.29
C ALA A 42 -6.11 16.35 4.20
N PRO A 43 -6.69 15.69 3.19
CA PRO A 43 -8.13 15.47 2.96
C PRO A 43 -8.71 14.23 3.69
N PHE A 44 -7.94 13.55 4.53
CA PHE A 44 -8.31 12.29 5.19
C PHE A 44 -8.95 12.47 6.58
N THR A 45 -9.24 13.71 7.00
CA THR A 45 -9.89 13.98 8.29
C THR A 45 -11.23 13.25 8.41
N ILE A 46 -11.97 13.14 7.30
CA ILE A 46 -13.27 12.45 7.27
C ILE A 46 -13.20 10.99 7.76
N LEU A 47 -12.11 10.27 7.50
CA LEU A 47 -11.95 8.90 7.99
C LEU A 47 -11.92 8.87 9.51
N LYS A 48 -11.26 9.85 10.13
CA LYS A 48 -11.22 9.99 11.59
C LYS A 48 -12.58 10.41 12.12
N ASP A 49 -13.26 11.33 11.46
CA ASP A 49 -14.59 11.79 11.90
C ASP A 49 -15.61 10.65 11.88
N TRP A 50 -15.59 9.82 10.83
CA TRP A 50 -16.41 8.61 10.76
C TRP A 50 -16.09 7.65 11.90
N GLU A 51 -14.81 7.41 12.20
CA GLU A 51 -14.41 6.54 13.32
C GLU A 51 -14.77 7.12 14.70
N ASP A 52 -14.53 8.42 14.94
CA ASP A 52 -14.84 9.10 16.20
C ASP A 52 -16.36 9.13 16.49
N SER A 53 -17.18 9.13 15.43
CA SER A 53 -18.63 9.02 15.52
C SER A 53 -19.13 7.58 15.73
N ASP A 54 -18.22 6.61 15.82
CA ASP A 54 -18.52 5.17 15.77
C ASP A 54 -19.42 4.80 14.59
N PHE A 55 -19.09 5.35 13.41
CA PHE A 55 -19.76 5.09 12.14
C PHE A 55 -21.27 5.42 12.17
N ALA A 56 -21.65 6.46 12.91
CA ALA A 56 -23.03 6.92 13.00
C ALA A 56 -23.57 7.37 11.63
N ALA A 57 -24.90 7.47 11.52
CA ALA A 57 -25.62 7.98 10.35
C ALA A 57 -25.31 7.25 9.03
N GLY A 58 -24.88 5.98 9.09
CA GLY A 58 -24.60 5.17 7.91
C GLY A 58 -23.21 5.41 7.30
N ALA A 59 -22.29 6.04 8.06
CA ALA A 59 -20.90 6.13 7.66
C ALA A 59 -20.29 4.74 7.44
N PRO A 60 -19.40 4.56 6.45
CA PRO A 60 -18.89 3.25 6.10
C PRO A 60 -17.85 2.75 7.13
N ASP A 61 -18.11 1.59 7.75
CA ASP A 61 -17.10 0.93 8.60
C ASP A 61 -15.99 0.29 7.74
N PHE A 62 -14.92 1.05 7.57
CA PHE A 62 -13.74 0.65 6.81
C PHE A 62 -12.73 -0.14 7.66
N ARG A 63 -12.91 -0.28 8.98
CA ARG A 63 -11.94 -0.97 9.85
C ARG A 63 -11.89 -2.45 9.50
N ARG A 64 -10.69 -3.04 9.51
CA ARG A 64 -10.51 -4.48 9.24
C ARG A 64 -9.74 -5.13 10.38
N ALA A 65 -10.43 -5.97 11.16
CA ALA A 65 -9.81 -6.76 12.20
C ALA A 65 -9.08 -7.99 11.61
N ARG A 66 -7.79 -8.16 11.91
CA ARG A 66 -6.97 -9.29 11.44
C ARG A 66 -5.94 -9.66 12.49
N ALA A 67 -5.92 -10.92 12.94
CA ALA A 67 -4.98 -11.44 13.95
C ALA A 67 -4.79 -10.50 15.16
N GLY A 68 -5.90 -10.05 15.76
CA GLY A 68 -5.88 -9.14 16.91
C GLY A 68 -5.44 -7.71 16.61
N CYS A 69 -5.12 -7.37 15.36
CA CYS A 69 -4.82 -6.01 14.91
C CYS A 69 -6.04 -5.34 14.30
N THR A 70 -6.08 -4.00 14.35
CA THR A 70 -7.06 -3.19 13.59
C THR A 70 -6.36 -2.48 12.45
N PHE A 71 -6.72 -2.81 11.22
CA PHE A 71 -6.24 -2.15 10.02
C PHE A 71 -7.20 -1.06 9.54
N ILE A 72 -6.62 0.06 9.16
CA ILE A 72 -7.29 1.29 8.76
C ILE A 72 -6.89 1.59 7.31
N PRO A 73 -7.68 1.16 6.31
CA PRO A 73 -7.45 1.51 4.93
C PRO A 73 -7.82 2.97 4.64
N PHE A 74 -7.05 3.63 3.77
CA PHE A 74 -7.32 5.00 3.31
C PHE A 74 -8.19 5.03 2.05
N TYR A 75 -8.11 3.99 1.23
CA TYR A 75 -8.88 3.84 0.01
C TYR A 75 -9.50 2.46 -0.06
N GLY A 76 -10.69 2.37 -0.64
CA GLY A 76 -11.48 1.16 -0.71
C GLY A 76 -12.87 1.43 -1.24
N ARG A 77 -13.55 0.36 -1.66
CA ARG A 77 -14.93 0.47 -2.18
C ARG A 77 -15.90 0.92 -1.10
N HIS A 78 -15.68 0.52 0.16
CA HIS A 78 -16.50 0.96 1.28
C HIS A 78 -16.37 2.47 1.54
N ILE A 79 -15.18 3.04 1.32
CA ILE A 79 -14.90 4.48 1.44
C ILE A 79 -15.47 5.26 0.23
N GLY A 80 -15.81 4.57 -0.86
CA GLY A 80 -16.30 5.18 -2.10
C GLY A 80 -15.19 5.72 -3.02
N ILE A 81 -13.92 5.49 -2.67
CA ILE A 81 -12.75 5.98 -3.42
C ILE A 81 -11.75 4.84 -3.60
N CYS A 82 -11.52 4.47 -4.84
CA CYS A 82 -10.48 3.54 -5.26
C CYS A 82 -9.25 4.32 -5.76
N VAL A 83 -8.24 3.64 -6.30
CA VAL A 83 -7.02 4.31 -6.77
C VAL A 83 -6.55 3.83 -8.14
N SER A 84 -5.80 4.70 -8.81
CA SER A 84 -4.79 4.33 -9.79
C SER A 84 -3.40 4.42 -9.16
N LEU A 85 -2.59 3.39 -9.40
CA LEU A 85 -1.21 3.31 -8.94
C LEU A 85 -0.25 3.44 -10.11
N GLU A 86 0.74 4.31 -9.96
CA GLU A 86 1.90 4.39 -10.84
C GLU A 86 3.15 4.08 -10.01
N ILE A 87 3.77 2.93 -10.30
CA ILE A 87 4.90 2.39 -9.54
C ILE A 87 6.18 2.56 -10.37
N GLN A 88 7.16 3.26 -9.82
CA GLN A 88 8.52 3.33 -10.35
C GLN A 88 9.44 2.51 -9.44
N LEU A 89 9.97 1.41 -9.98
CA LEU A 89 10.85 0.48 -9.28
C LEU A 89 12.29 0.67 -9.78
N LEU A 90 13.14 1.28 -8.96
CA LEU A 90 14.57 1.41 -9.24
C LEU A 90 15.33 0.29 -8.52
N THR A 91 16.22 -0.44 -9.19
CA THR A 91 17.05 -1.51 -8.59
C THR A 91 18.54 -1.24 -8.74
N GLY A 92 19.35 -1.67 -7.78
CA GLY A 92 20.80 -1.42 -7.78
C GLY A 92 21.55 -1.96 -9.01
N PHE A 93 22.74 -1.41 -9.23
CA PHE A 93 23.61 -1.71 -10.37
C PHE A 93 24.61 -2.86 -10.09
N PRO A 94 24.96 -3.72 -11.07
CA PRO A 94 24.29 -3.86 -12.34
C PRO A 94 22.88 -4.39 -12.09
N ALA A 95 21.89 -3.76 -12.73
CA ALA A 95 20.59 -4.41 -12.88
C ALA A 95 20.90 -5.81 -13.41
N GLN A 96 20.45 -6.86 -12.73
CA GLN A 96 20.88 -8.22 -13.05
C GLN A 96 20.82 -8.40 -14.57
N LYS A 97 21.97 -8.63 -15.22
CA LYS A 97 22.08 -8.76 -16.69
C LYS A 97 21.23 -9.90 -17.26
N SER A 98 20.63 -10.73 -16.40
CA SER A 98 19.47 -11.52 -16.75
C SER A 98 18.33 -10.56 -17.04
N VAL A 99 18.12 -10.26 -18.33
CA VAL A 99 16.84 -9.85 -18.93
C VAL A 99 15.75 -9.90 -17.88
N LEU A 100 15.26 -8.75 -17.41
CA LEU A 100 14.07 -8.67 -16.57
C LEU A 100 12.98 -9.47 -17.27
N VAL A 101 12.87 -10.76 -16.94
CA VAL A 101 11.80 -11.62 -17.42
C VAL A 101 10.56 -10.93 -16.91
N ALA A 102 9.57 -10.69 -17.77
CA ALA A 102 8.33 -10.01 -17.38
C ALA A 102 7.74 -10.59 -16.07
N GLY A 103 7.98 -11.88 -15.80
CA GLY A 103 7.64 -12.54 -14.54
C GLY A 103 8.37 -12.07 -13.26
N ASP A 104 9.60 -11.56 -13.30
CA ASP A 104 10.26 -11.03 -12.09
C ASP A 104 9.64 -9.69 -11.65
N ILE A 105 9.33 -8.84 -12.63
CA ILE A 105 8.66 -7.55 -12.39
C ILE A 105 7.28 -7.78 -11.82
N ASP A 106 6.46 -8.63 -12.44
CA ASP A 106 5.12 -8.95 -11.96
C ASP A 106 5.13 -9.43 -10.50
N ASN A 107 6.06 -10.33 -10.14
CA ASN A 107 6.21 -10.79 -8.76
C ASN A 107 6.60 -9.67 -7.78
N ARG A 108 7.47 -8.74 -8.18
CA ARG A 108 7.84 -7.59 -7.34
C ARG A 108 6.69 -6.63 -7.16
N ILE A 109 5.99 -6.29 -8.25
CA ILE A 109 4.83 -5.42 -8.23
C ILE A 109 3.72 -6.02 -7.36
N LYS A 110 3.43 -7.31 -7.51
CA LYS A 110 2.48 -8.03 -6.67
C LYS A 110 2.81 -7.91 -5.18
N ARG A 111 4.08 -8.05 -4.80
CA ARG A 111 4.50 -7.93 -3.39
C ARG A 111 4.38 -6.50 -2.86
N ILE A 112 4.65 -5.51 -3.70
CA ILE A 112 4.42 -4.11 -3.35
C ILE A 112 2.91 -3.89 -3.13
N THR A 113 2.05 -4.38 -4.02
CA THR A 113 0.59 -4.24 -3.86
C THR A 113 0.06 -5.00 -2.65
N ASP A 114 0.55 -6.22 -2.38
CA ASP A 114 0.22 -6.99 -1.18
C ASP A 114 0.57 -6.22 0.11
N ALA A 115 1.68 -5.46 0.09
CA ALA A 115 2.10 -4.63 1.22
C ALA A 115 1.27 -3.34 1.38
N LEU A 116 0.59 -2.87 0.33
CA LEU A 116 -0.27 -1.68 0.36
C LEU A 116 -1.68 -1.98 0.89
N ARG A 117 -2.19 -3.20 0.73
CA ARG A 117 -3.54 -3.60 1.17
C ARG A 117 -3.55 -4.22 2.56
N VAL A 118 -4.71 -4.29 3.22
CA VAL A 118 -4.89 -5.08 4.45
C VAL A 118 -4.41 -6.54 4.21
N PRO A 119 -3.65 -7.14 5.15
CA PRO A 119 -3.16 -8.50 4.97
C PRO A 119 -4.30 -9.54 5.00
N ASN A 120 -4.14 -10.59 4.20
CA ASN A 120 -4.94 -11.80 4.33
C ASN A 120 -4.59 -12.55 5.61
N VAL A 121 -5.45 -13.48 6.03
CA VAL A 121 -5.26 -14.23 7.30
C VAL A 121 -3.92 -14.96 7.34
N ASP A 122 -3.50 -15.56 6.23
CA ASP A 122 -2.22 -16.25 6.07
C ASP A 122 -1.00 -15.33 5.96
N GLU A 123 -1.22 -14.02 5.81
CA GLU A 123 -0.19 -12.98 5.79
C GLU A 123 -0.08 -12.26 7.15
N THR A 124 -0.87 -12.66 8.14
CA THR A 124 -0.85 -12.02 9.47
C THR A 124 0.34 -12.47 10.32
N ARG A 125 0.62 -11.70 11.38
CA ARG A 125 1.67 -11.95 12.35
C ARG A 125 1.12 -11.78 13.75
N ASP A 126 1.34 -12.76 14.61
CA ASP A 126 0.89 -12.69 16.00
C ASP A 126 1.67 -11.62 16.79
N GLU A 127 2.91 -11.32 16.39
CA GLU A 127 3.79 -10.38 17.09
C GLU A 127 3.28 -8.93 17.06
N VAL A 128 2.40 -8.60 16.12
CA VAL A 128 1.82 -7.25 15.99
C VAL A 128 0.42 -7.14 16.59
N SER A 129 -0.11 -8.22 17.17
CA SER A 129 -1.44 -8.25 17.78
C SER A 129 -1.65 -7.12 18.79
N GLY A 130 -2.85 -6.54 18.78
CA GLY A 130 -3.22 -5.39 19.60
C GLY A 130 -2.83 -4.02 19.02
N GLN A 131 -2.11 -3.98 17.89
CA GLN A 131 -1.70 -2.73 17.26
C GLN A 131 -2.70 -2.22 16.21
N ARG A 132 -2.70 -0.90 16.02
CA ARG A 132 -3.38 -0.22 14.92
C ARG A 132 -2.42 -0.07 13.74
N TRP A 133 -2.86 -0.43 12.55
CA TRP A 133 -2.08 -0.34 11.33
C TRP A 133 -2.81 0.50 10.28
N TYR A 134 -2.07 1.31 9.55
CA TYR A 134 -2.59 2.12 8.45
C TYR A 134 -2.17 1.47 7.13
N SER A 135 -3.15 1.14 6.30
CA SER A 135 -2.97 0.55 4.97
C SER A 135 -3.44 1.54 3.92
N LEU A 136 -2.83 1.51 2.73
CA LEU A 136 -3.30 2.35 1.65
C LEU A 136 -4.67 1.85 1.16
N LEU A 137 -4.77 0.53 1.00
CA LEU A 137 -5.90 -0.13 0.36
C LEU A 137 -6.62 -1.05 1.34
N GLU A 138 -7.93 -1.14 1.18
CA GLU A 138 -8.75 -2.15 1.84
C GLU A 138 -8.41 -3.56 1.35
N ASP A 139 -8.40 -3.74 0.03
CA ASP A 139 -8.11 -5.00 -0.65
C ASP A 139 -7.58 -4.73 -2.08
N ASP A 140 -7.32 -5.79 -2.86
CA ASP A 140 -6.83 -5.68 -4.23
C ASP A 140 -7.85 -5.04 -5.19
N ASN A 141 -9.16 -5.12 -4.91
CA ASN A 141 -10.21 -4.55 -5.76
C ASN A 141 -10.30 -3.02 -5.66
N ALA A 142 -9.59 -2.42 -4.70
CA ALA A 142 -9.43 -0.97 -4.58
C ALA A 142 -8.47 -0.38 -5.63
N VAL A 143 -7.70 -1.20 -6.35
CA VAL A 143 -6.84 -0.77 -7.46
C VAL A 143 -7.58 -0.91 -8.78
N LEU A 144 -7.93 0.20 -9.43
CA LEU A 144 -8.63 0.18 -10.73
C LEU A 144 -7.68 0.26 -11.93
N SER A 145 -6.48 0.79 -11.71
CA SER A 145 -5.44 0.88 -12.73
C SER A 145 -4.09 0.80 -12.08
N LEU A 146 -3.18 0.02 -12.66
CA LEU A 146 -1.80 -0.10 -12.22
C LEU A 146 -0.87 0.02 -13.42
N THR A 147 0.10 0.92 -13.32
CA THR A 147 1.21 1.04 -14.25
C THR A 147 2.51 0.85 -13.49
N ALA A 148 3.48 0.17 -14.10
CA ALA A 148 4.77 -0.09 -13.50
C ALA A 148 5.88 0.20 -14.50
N SER A 149 6.93 0.87 -14.02
CA SER A 149 8.16 1.12 -14.77
C SER A 149 9.37 0.73 -13.94
N THR A 150 10.45 0.34 -14.62
CA THR A 150 11.71 -0.04 -13.97
C THR A 150 12.82 0.92 -14.36
N GLY A 151 13.83 1.03 -13.49
CA GLY A 151 15.03 1.81 -13.75
C GLY A 151 16.21 1.37 -12.89
N THR A 152 17.35 2.01 -13.08
CA THR A 152 18.56 1.75 -12.30
C THR A 152 18.63 2.69 -11.10
N TYR A 153 18.84 2.13 -9.91
CA TYR A 153 19.12 2.88 -8.69
C TYR A 153 20.64 3.07 -8.54
N LEU A 154 21.17 4.18 -9.03
CA LEU A 154 22.62 4.42 -9.07
C LEU A 154 23.28 4.59 -7.69
N ALA A 155 22.51 4.77 -6.62
CA ALA A 155 23.05 4.89 -5.28
C ALA A 155 23.24 3.53 -4.57
N SER A 156 22.94 2.41 -5.24
CA SER A 156 23.18 1.07 -4.72
C SER A 156 23.80 0.17 -5.78
N ASP A 157 24.82 -0.59 -5.37
CA ASP A 157 25.40 -1.67 -6.16
C ASP A 157 24.77 -3.05 -5.85
N ASP A 158 23.75 -3.10 -4.99
CA ASP A 158 23.02 -4.35 -4.68
C ASP A 158 21.78 -4.48 -5.58
N PRO A 159 21.74 -5.44 -6.53
CA PRO A 159 20.60 -5.63 -7.42
C PRO A 159 19.32 -6.12 -6.72
N THR A 160 19.42 -6.52 -5.44
CA THR A 160 18.28 -6.90 -4.61
C THR A 160 17.72 -5.72 -3.83
N GLU A 161 18.50 -4.66 -3.63
CA GLU A 161 18.02 -3.40 -3.09
C GLU A 161 17.20 -2.66 -4.16
N ALA A 162 16.09 -2.09 -3.72
CA ALA A 162 15.23 -1.30 -4.55
C ALA A 162 14.83 0.00 -3.88
N PHE A 163 14.63 1.02 -4.70
CA PHE A 163 13.93 2.24 -4.33
C PHE A 163 12.64 2.33 -5.14
N VAL A 164 11.51 2.29 -4.44
CA VAL A 164 10.16 2.31 -4.99
C VAL A 164 9.52 3.66 -4.76
N PHE A 165 8.97 4.25 -5.82
CA PHE A 165 8.04 5.37 -5.75
C PHE A 165 6.66 4.87 -6.18
N ILE A 166 5.64 5.20 -5.40
CA ILE A 166 4.26 4.81 -5.66
C ILE A 166 3.44 6.07 -5.65
N ARG A 167 3.11 6.55 -6.84
CA ARG A 167 2.17 7.66 -6.99
C ARG A 167 0.76 7.10 -6.94
N VAL A 168 -0.04 7.64 -6.02
CA VAL A 168 -1.42 7.24 -5.77
C VAL A 168 -2.32 8.36 -6.26
N ARG A 169 -3.22 8.03 -7.19
CA ARG A 169 -4.25 8.94 -7.68
C ARG A 169 -5.63 8.41 -7.26
N PRO A 170 -6.44 9.18 -6.53
CA PRO A 170 -7.78 8.74 -6.14
C PRO A 170 -8.69 8.67 -7.37
N ILE A 171 -9.57 7.68 -7.38
CA ILE A 171 -10.64 7.51 -8.37
C ILE A 171 -11.96 7.33 -7.59
N PRO A 172 -12.86 8.33 -7.61
CA PRO A 172 -14.14 8.19 -6.95
C PRO A 172 -15.00 7.14 -7.68
N VAL A 173 -15.56 6.21 -6.91
CA VAL A 173 -16.51 5.19 -7.39
C VAL A 173 -17.90 5.36 -6.79
N ALA A 174 -18.00 6.02 -5.64
CA ALA A 174 -19.25 6.47 -5.02
C ALA A 174 -18.97 7.77 -4.24
N LEU A 175 -19.20 8.90 -4.90
CA LEU A 175 -18.88 10.23 -4.35
C LEU A 175 -20.01 10.72 -3.42
N THR A 176 -19.64 11.20 -2.25
CA THR A 176 -20.53 11.85 -1.28
C THR A 176 -19.98 13.24 -0.94
N ALA A 177 -20.75 14.06 -0.22
CA ALA A 177 -20.24 15.33 0.30
C ALA A 177 -19.03 15.10 1.23
N ASP A 178 -19.12 14.06 2.06
CA ASP A 178 -18.12 13.70 3.06
C ASP A 178 -16.77 13.29 2.45
N ASN A 179 -16.77 12.47 1.39
CA ASN A 179 -15.54 11.95 0.80
C ASN A 179 -14.99 12.81 -0.37
N LEU A 180 -15.64 13.93 -0.69
CA LEU A 180 -15.30 14.76 -1.83
C LEU A 180 -13.84 15.24 -1.80
N GLU A 181 -13.36 15.72 -0.67
CA GLU A 181 -11.99 16.24 -0.54
C GLU A 181 -10.93 15.18 -0.82
N MET A 182 -11.20 13.92 -0.50
CA MET A 182 -10.27 12.81 -0.77
C MET A 182 -10.16 12.53 -2.28
N ALA A 183 -11.18 12.87 -3.06
CA ALA A 183 -11.23 12.65 -4.50
C ALA A 183 -10.61 13.79 -5.33
N LEU A 184 -10.55 15.02 -4.78
CA LEU A 184 -9.99 16.22 -5.40
C LEU A 184 -8.47 16.29 -5.20
#